data_AF-A0A919VRM0-F1
#
_entry.id   AF-A0A919VRM0-F1
#
_cell.length_a   1.000
_cell.length_b   1.000
_cell.length_c   1.000
_cell.angle_alpha   90.00
_cell.angle_beta   90.00
_cell.angle_gamma   90.00
#
_symmetry.space_group_name_H-M   'P 1'
#
loop_
_entity.id
_entity.type
_entity.pdbx_description
1 polymer ?
#
loop_
_entity_poly.entity_id
_entity_poly.type
_entity_poly.pdbx_seq_one_letter_code
_entity_poly.pdbx_strand_id
1 'polypeptide(L)'
;MLSGDVRFTVGQDDYDAGPGTWVIVPPGAPHTFANVGDDPAVMLSTFTPDLYVEYFRDLKKMVESGQPMTAETMTPLWKKYATEISSEYRS
;
A
#
# COMPACT_ATOMS: atom_id res chain seq x y z
N MET A 1 -2.72 5.15 -11.97
CA MET A 1 -4.16 5.01 -11.65
C MET A 1 -4.95 4.62 -12.89
N LEU A 2 -5.81 3.59 -12.79
CA LEU A 2 -6.66 3.12 -13.89
C LEU A 2 -8.11 3.61 -13.75
N SER A 3 -8.68 3.61 -12.54
CA SER A 3 -10.01 4.17 -12.23
C SER A 3 -10.10 4.62 -10.76
N GLY A 4 -11.06 5.48 -10.44
CA GLY A 4 -11.27 6.04 -9.08
C GLY A 4 -10.21 7.05 -8.65
N ASP A 5 -10.35 7.55 -7.42
CA ASP A 5 -9.49 8.57 -6.82
C ASP A 5 -8.84 8.05 -5.54
N VAL A 6 -7.51 8.13 -5.49
CA VAL A 6 -6.72 7.65 -4.35
C VAL A 6 -5.85 8.78 -3.83
N ARG A 7 -5.90 9.02 -2.52
CA ARG A 7 -4.95 9.87 -1.83
C ARG A 7 -3.70 9.08 -1.50
N PHE A 8 -2.55 9.57 -1.91
CA PHE A 8 -1.24 9.10 -1.49
C PHE A 8 -0.67 10.06 -0.47
N THR A 9 -0.28 9.56 0.69
CA THR A 9 0.50 10.32 1.66
C THR A 9 1.95 9.87 1.52
N VAL A 10 2.87 10.80 1.24
CA VAL A 10 4.30 10.54 1.07
C VAL A 10 5.07 11.51 1.93
N GLY A 11 5.73 11.02 2.98
CA GLY A 11 6.21 11.90 4.05
C GLY A 11 5.04 12.71 4.62
N GLN A 12 5.20 14.03 4.71
CA GLN A 12 4.18 14.94 5.26
C GLN A 12 3.18 15.47 4.22
N ASP A 13 3.32 15.07 2.96
CA ASP A 13 2.54 15.62 1.86
C ASP A 13 1.49 14.63 1.36
N ASP A 14 0.30 15.15 1.03
CA ASP A 14 -0.80 14.40 0.43
C ASP A 14 -0.95 14.74 -1.06
N TYR A 15 -1.23 13.72 -1.87
CA TYR A 15 -1.42 13.82 -3.31
C TYR A 15 -2.64 13.02 -3.74
N ASP A 16 -3.66 13.69 -4.26
CA ASP A 16 -4.83 13.03 -4.85
C ASP A 16 -4.54 12.63 -6.31
N ALA A 17 -4.70 11.34 -6.61
CA ALA A 17 -4.41 10.75 -7.90
C ALA A 17 -5.65 10.09 -8.49
N GLY A 18 -6.21 10.73 -9.52
CA GLY A 18 -7.29 10.19 -10.36
C GLY A 18 -6.78 9.38 -11.57
N PRO A 19 -7.67 8.92 -12.45
CA PRO A 19 -7.33 8.11 -13.61
C PRO A 19 -6.30 8.77 -14.54
N GLY A 20 -5.32 8.00 -15.02
CA GLY A 20 -4.23 8.50 -15.86
C GLY A 20 -3.02 9.07 -15.09
N THR A 21 -3.16 9.34 -13.79
CA THR A 21 -2.05 9.80 -12.95
C THR A 21 -1.06 8.69 -12.65
N TRP A 22 0.23 9.03 -12.73
CA TRP A 22 1.35 8.20 -12.28
C TRP A 22 1.85 8.70 -10.93
N VAL A 23 2.09 7.77 -10.01
CA VAL A 23 2.68 8.05 -8.71
C VAL A 23 3.97 7.25 -8.60
N ILE A 24 5.06 7.93 -8.25
CA ILE A 24 6.38 7.34 -8.06
C ILE A 24 6.82 7.66 -6.64
N VAL A 25 6.99 6.63 -5.82
CA VAL A 25 7.50 6.77 -4.46
C VAL A 25 8.95 6.30 -4.42
N PRO A 26 9.91 7.17 -4.04
CA PRO A 26 11.31 6.78 -3.96
C PRO A 26 11.56 5.80 -2.79
N PRO A 27 12.56 4.90 -2.89
CA PRO A 27 12.94 4.03 -1.79
C PRO A 27 13.23 4.82 -0.50
N GLY A 28 12.75 4.31 0.63
CA GLY A 28 12.95 4.92 1.94
C GLY A 28 12.00 6.08 2.27
N ALA A 29 11.18 6.57 1.33
CA ALA A 29 10.12 7.52 1.65
C ALA A 29 8.93 6.78 2.28
N PRO A 30 8.56 7.09 3.54
CA PRO A 30 7.36 6.55 4.16
C PRO A 30 6.13 6.96 3.36
N HIS A 31 5.25 6.01 3.07
CA HIS A 31 4.06 6.28 2.29
C HIS A 31 2.90 5.36 2.63
N THR A 32 1.69 5.84 2.37
CA THR A 32 0.46 5.06 2.39
C THR A 32 -0.48 5.58 1.30
N PHE A 33 -1.59 4.87 1.09
CA PHE A 33 -2.66 5.31 0.20
C PHE A 33 -4.04 4.98 0.78
N ALA A 34 -5.03 5.80 0.45
CA ALA A 34 -6.41 5.59 0.83
C ALA A 34 -7.33 5.87 -0.36
N ASN A 35 -8.33 5.00 -0.57
CA ASN A 35 -9.44 5.34 -1.47
C ASN A 35 -10.28 6.42 -0.77
N VAL A 36 -10.28 7.63 -1.32
CA VAL A 36 -11.00 8.78 -0.76
C VAL A 36 -12.30 9.09 -1.52
N GLY A 37 -12.56 8.37 -2.61
CA GLY A 37 -13.80 8.45 -3.37
C GLY A 37 -14.84 7.44 -2.91
N ASP A 38 -16.07 7.63 -3.40
CA ASP A 38 -17.20 6.71 -3.13
C ASP A 38 -17.17 5.45 -4.01
N ASP A 39 -16.40 5.48 -5.10
CA ASP A 39 -16.28 4.39 -6.06
C ASP A 39 -15.02 3.54 -5.83
N PRO A 40 -15.02 2.24 -6.21
CA PRO A 40 -13.81 1.43 -6.19
C PRO A 40 -12.69 2.02 -7.06
N ALA A 41 -11.51 2.18 -6.46
CA ALA A 41 -10.30 2.55 -7.18
C ALA A 41 -9.56 1.32 -7.72
N VAL A 42 -8.99 1.44 -8.92
CA VAL A 42 -8.12 0.43 -9.52
C VAL A 42 -6.76 1.05 -9.82
N MET A 43 -5.71 0.49 -9.22
CA MET A 43 -4.32 0.89 -9.43
C MET A 43 -3.53 -0.27 -10.06
N LEU A 44 -2.68 0.08 -11.03
CA LEU A 44 -1.60 -0.79 -11.49
C LEU A 44 -0.32 -0.36 -10.78
N SER A 45 0.27 -1.28 -10.01
CA SER A 45 1.54 -1.05 -9.30
C SER A 45 2.63 -1.95 -9.89
N THR A 46 3.79 -1.35 -10.14
CA THR A 46 5.00 -2.08 -10.55
C THR A 46 6.03 -2.00 -9.43
N PHE A 47 6.61 -3.13 -9.07
CA PHE A 47 7.62 -3.22 -8.01
C PHE A 47 8.94 -3.69 -8.60
N THR A 48 10.04 -3.06 -8.17
CA THR A 48 11.40 -3.48 -8.51
C THR A 48 12.29 -3.18 -7.31
N PRO A 49 12.98 -4.18 -6.73
CA PRO A 49 13.01 -5.61 -7.09
C PRO A 49 11.67 -6.36 -6.85
N ASP A 50 11.58 -7.59 -7.34
CA ASP A 50 10.36 -8.41 -7.39
C ASP A 50 9.85 -8.93 -6.03
N LEU A 51 10.59 -8.67 -4.95
CA LEU A 51 10.29 -9.09 -3.56
C LEU A 51 8.83 -8.85 -3.14
N TYR A 52 8.19 -7.78 -3.64
CA TYR A 52 6.81 -7.43 -3.28
C TYR A 52 5.73 -8.28 -3.96
N VAL A 53 6.02 -8.99 -5.06
CA VAL A 53 5.02 -9.86 -5.72
C VAL A 53 4.60 -11.00 -4.79
N GLU A 54 5.57 -11.59 -4.07
CA GLU A 54 5.30 -12.64 -3.09
C GLU A 54 4.58 -12.11 -1.84
N TYR A 55 4.82 -10.86 -1.44
CA TYR A 55 4.08 -10.21 -0.36
C TYR A 55 2.57 -10.24 -0.62
N PHE A 56 2.11 -9.83 -1.81
CA PHE A 56 0.68 -9.83 -2.13
C PHE A 56 0.08 -11.24 -2.20
N ARG A 57 0.86 -12.25 -2.61
CA ARG A 57 0.42 -13.66 -2.61
C ARG A 57 0.21 -14.18 -1.19
N ASP A 58 1.13 -13.88 -0.28
CA ASP A 58 1.00 -14.29 1.12
C ASP A 58 -0.07 -13.49 1.87
N LEU A 59 -0.21 -12.19 1.56
CA LEU A 59 -1.31 -11.36 2.05
C LEU A 59 -2.67 -11.94 1.64
N LYS A 60 -2.82 -12.35 0.38
CA LYS A 60 -4.04 -13.02 -0.11
C LYS A 60 -4.36 -14.29 0.70
N LYS A 61 -3.37 -15.16 0.94
CA LYS A 61 -3.57 -16.38 1.75
C LYS A 61 -4.03 -16.06 3.17
N MET A 62 -3.48 -15.00 3.77
CA MET A 62 -3.88 -14.56 5.12
C MET A 62 -5.32 -14.02 5.15
N VAL A 63 -5.74 -13.29 4.11
CA VAL A 63 -7.14 -12.85 3.98
C VAL A 63 -8.08 -14.05 3.79
N GLU A 64 -7.71 -15.01 2.93
CA GLU A 64 -8.50 -16.21 2.66
C GLU A 64 -8.61 -17.17 3.86
N SER A 65 -7.64 -17.14 4.79
CA SER A 65 -7.72 -17.92 6.03
C SER A 65 -8.70 -17.34 7.05
N GLY A 66 -9.23 -16.13 6.81
CA GLY A 66 -10.11 -15.42 7.75
C GLY A 66 -9.40 -14.86 8.97
N GLN A 67 -8.07 -14.84 8.98
CA GLN A 67 -7.30 -14.26 10.07
C GLN A 67 -7.53 -12.74 10.13
N PRO A 68 -7.79 -12.15 11.32
CA PRO A 68 -7.92 -10.70 11.45
C PRO A 68 -6.65 -9.98 10.99
N MET A 69 -6.81 -8.91 10.20
CA MET A 69 -5.70 -8.05 9.77
C MET A 69 -5.42 -6.97 10.80
N THR A 70 -4.77 -7.33 11.90
CA THR A 70 -4.31 -6.40 12.94
C THR A 70 -2.82 -6.11 12.75
N ALA A 71 -2.31 -5.06 13.41
CA ALA A 71 -0.88 -4.77 13.38
C ALA A 71 -0.04 -5.96 13.88
N GLU A 72 -0.52 -6.67 14.91
CA GLU A 72 0.15 -7.85 15.47
C GLU A 72 0.25 -9.00 14.45
N THR A 73 -0.85 -9.31 13.77
CA THR A 73 -0.89 -10.42 12.80
C THR A 73 -0.16 -10.08 11.49
N MET A 74 -0.11 -8.81 11.11
CA MET A 74 0.58 -8.35 9.91
C MET A 74 2.09 -8.15 10.11
N THR A 75 2.56 -7.89 11.34
CA THR A 75 3.98 -7.62 11.63
C THR A 75 4.94 -8.70 11.12
N PRO A 76 4.69 -10.01 11.30
CA PRO A 76 5.56 -11.05 10.75
C PRO A 76 5.65 -11.01 9.22
N LEU A 77 4.54 -10.71 8.54
CA LEU A 77 4.49 -10.61 7.08
C LEU A 77 5.31 -9.40 6.61
N TRP A 78 5.11 -8.23 7.20
CA TRP A 78 5.88 -7.03 6.88
C TRP A 78 7.38 -7.24 7.07
N LYS A 79 7.80 -7.84 8.19
CA LYS A 79 9.21 -8.16 8.46
C LYS A 79 9.80 -9.10 7.41
N LYS A 80 9.05 -10.12 6.97
CA LYS A 80 9.50 -11.07 5.93
C LYS A 80 9.86 -10.37 4.61
N TYR A 81 9.19 -9.26 4.29
CA TYR A 81 9.37 -8.52 3.05
C TYR A 81 10.06 -7.16 3.24
N ALA A 82 10.85 -7.01 4.32
CA ALA A 82 11.60 -5.79 4.65
C ALA A 82 10.74 -4.52 4.65
N THR A 83 9.47 -4.65 5.03
CA THR A 83 8.54 -3.54 5.18
C THR A 83 8.55 -3.07 6.63
N GLU A 84 8.88 -1.81 6.86
CA GLU A 84 8.82 -1.17 8.16
C GLU A 84 7.59 -0.25 8.22
N ILE A 85 6.81 -0.34 9.30
CA ILE A 85 5.69 0.56 9.52
C ILE A 85 6.24 1.87 10.05
N SER A 86 5.89 2.98 9.43
CA SER A 86 6.13 4.29 10.02
C SER A 86 4.98 4.66 10.97
N SER A 87 5.33 5.11 12.17
CA SER A 87 4.38 5.73 13.12
C SER A 87 4.28 7.25 12.95
N GLU A 88 5.08 7.85 12.07
CA GLU A 88 5.25 9.30 11.98
C GLU A 88 4.23 10.00 11.08
N TYR A 89 3.53 9.27 10.21
CA TYR A 89 2.67 9.84 9.15
C TYR A 89 1.26 9.23 9.15
N ARG A 90 0.85 8.64 10.27
CA ARG A 90 -0.48 8.03 10.39
C ARG A 90 -1.52 9.15 10.61
N SER A 91 -2.30 9.46 9.58
CA SER A 91 -3.61 10.13 9.76
C SER A 91 -4.56 9.24 10.55
#